data_AF-A0A378A969-F1
#
_entry.id   AF-A0A378A969-F1
#
_cell.length_a   1.000
_cell.length_b   1.000
_cell.length_c   1.000
_cell.angle_alpha   90.00
_cell.angle_beta   90.00
_cell.angle_gamma   90.00
#
_symmetry.space_group_name_H-M   'P 1'
#
loop_
_entity.id
_entity.type
_entity.pdbx_description
1 polymer ?
#
loop_
_entity_poly.entity_id
_entity_poly.type
_entity_poly.pdbx_seq_one_letter_code
_entity_poly.pdbx_strand_id
1 'polypeptide(L)'
;MKQRSFCPGRLSTAIAIALCCFPPFSSGQENPGTVYQFNDGFIVGSREKVDLSRFSTSAITEGTYSLDVYTNDEWKGRYDLRIARDKDGRLGVCYTKAMLAQYGIAAEKLNPQLSEQEGYCGSLKSWRNEENVKDNLVQSSLRLNISVPQIYEDQRLKNYVSPEFWDKGITALNLGWMANAWNSHTSSVGGSDNSSAYLGVNAGLSWDGWLLKHIGNLNWQQQQGKAHWNSNQTYLQRPIPQLNSIVSGGQIFTNGEFFDTIGLRGVNLSTDDNMFPDGMRSYAPEIRGVAQSNALVTVRPGQQYYLSDHRSARTVYPAGCLSFRLWQRS
;
A
#
# COMPACT_ATOMS: atom_id res chain seq x y z
N MET A 1 -30.62 -2.53 -75.31
CA MET A 1 -29.55 -2.52 -74.29
C MET A 1 -28.48 -1.52 -74.72
N LYS A 2 -28.30 -0.41 -74.00
CA LYS A 2 -27.23 0.58 -74.23
C LYS A 2 -26.57 0.89 -72.90
N GLN A 3 -25.35 0.39 -72.73
CA GLN A 3 -24.45 0.72 -71.62
C GLN A 3 -24.00 2.18 -71.73
N ARG A 4 -23.97 2.90 -70.61
CA ARG A 4 -23.23 4.14 -70.45
C ARG A 4 -22.10 3.91 -69.44
N SER A 5 -20.88 4.09 -69.93
CA SER A 5 -19.62 4.07 -69.21
C SER A 5 -19.44 5.35 -68.40
N PHE A 6 -19.10 5.21 -67.11
CA PHE A 6 -18.71 6.32 -66.23
C PHE A 6 -17.19 6.32 -66.04
N CYS A 7 -16.54 7.45 -66.36
CA CYS A 7 -15.09 7.65 -66.28
C CYS A 7 -14.57 7.71 -64.81
N PRO A 8 -13.41 7.10 -64.48
CA PRO A 8 -12.88 7.01 -63.12
C PRO A 8 -11.96 8.19 -62.72
N GLY A 9 -12.00 9.32 -63.43
CA GLY A 9 -10.96 10.36 -63.34
C GLY A 9 -11.12 11.43 -62.26
N ARG A 10 -12.23 11.45 -61.48
CA ARG A 10 -12.51 12.56 -60.55
C ARG A 10 -12.52 12.21 -59.07
N LEU A 11 -12.48 10.93 -58.69
CA LEU A 11 -12.44 10.54 -57.27
C LEU A 11 -11.01 10.49 -56.68
N SER A 12 -10.00 10.12 -57.48
CA SER A 12 -8.61 10.03 -56.98
C SER A 12 -7.96 11.37 -56.67
N THR A 13 -8.35 12.45 -57.36
CA THR A 13 -7.76 13.78 -57.13
C THR A 13 -8.29 14.46 -55.86
N ALA A 14 -9.50 14.13 -55.42
CA ALA A 14 -10.06 14.69 -54.18
C ALA A 14 -9.40 14.10 -52.91
N ILE A 15 -8.99 12.83 -52.95
CA ILE A 15 -8.36 12.16 -51.80
C ILE A 15 -6.89 12.61 -51.62
N ALA A 16 -6.18 12.87 -52.71
CA ALA A 16 -4.78 13.33 -52.66
C ALA A 16 -4.64 14.76 -52.10
N ILE A 17 -5.60 15.65 -52.38
CA ILE A 17 -5.55 17.05 -51.90
C ILE A 17 -5.91 17.15 -50.40
N ALA A 18 -6.78 16.26 -49.90
CA ALA A 18 -7.13 16.21 -48.49
C ALA A 18 -5.97 15.74 -47.59
N LEU A 19 -5.06 14.89 -48.09
CA LEU A 19 -3.88 14.44 -47.33
C LEU A 19 -2.74 15.47 -47.28
N CYS A 20 -2.68 16.43 -48.22
CA CYS A 20 -1.62 17.45 -48.24
C CYS A 20 -1.97 18.73 -47.47
N CYS A 21 -3.20 18.88 -46.96
CA CYS A 21 -3.64 20.06 -46.22
C CYS A 21 -3.77 19.85 -44.70
N PHE A 22 -3.44 18.68 -44.17
CA PHE A 22 -3.23 18.55 -42.74
C PHE A 22 -1.82 19.04 -42.42
N PRO A 23 -1.65 20.18 -41.72
CA PRO A 23 -0.34 20.52 -41.18
C PRO A 23 0.11 19.33 -40.32
N PRO A 24 1.39 18.91 -40.37
CA PRO A 24 1.87 17.97 -39.40
C PRO A 24 1.54 18.56 -38.04
N PHE A 25 0.79 17.82 -37.21
CA PHE A 25 0.70 18.12 -35.80
C PHE A 25 2.13 18.06 -35.29
N SER A 26 2.77 19.23 -35.27
CA SER A 26 4.01 19.43 -34.57
C SER A 26 3.57 19.38 -33.11
N SER A 27 3.67 18.19 -32.52
CA SER A 27 3.86 18.11 -31.09
C SER A 27 5.12 18.93 -30.83
N GLY A 28 4.97 20.18 -30.42
CA GLY A 28 6.11 21.00 -30.06
C GLY A 28 6.88 20.21 -29.02
N GLN A 29 8.06 19.70 -29.40
CA GLN A 29 8.98 19.20 -28.40
C GLN A 29 9.33 20.39 -27.54
N GLU A 30 8.88 20.33 -26.29
CA GLU A 30 9.18 21.32 -25.28
C GLU A 30 10.70 21.41 -25.19
N ASN A 31 11.25 22.53 -25.67
CA ASN A 31 12.68 22.72 -25.73
C ASN A 31 13.18 22.81 -24.28
N PRO A 32 14.10 21.94 -23.81
CA PRO A 32 14.48 21.86 -22.39
C PRO A 32 15.18 23.11 -21.84
N GLY A 33 15.36 24.15 -22.66
CA GLY A 33 15.90 25.46 -22.27
C GLY A 33 14.89 26.63 -22.32
N THR A 34 13.59 26.38 -22.54
CA THR A 34 12.59 27.45 -22.56
C THR A 34 12.35 27.97 -21.14
N VAL A 35 12.76 29.21 -20.86
CA VAL A 35 12.46 29.90 -19.60
C VAL A 35 11.06 30.50 -19.71
N TYR A 36 10.12 29.98 -18.93
CA TYR A 36 8.77 30.53 -18.82
C TYR A 36 8.82 31.85 -18.06
N GLN A 37 8.18 32.91 -18.56
CA GLN A 37 8.15 34.21 -17.88
C GLN A 37 6.70 34.61 -17.61
N PHE A 38 6.38 34.82 -16.34
CA PHE A 38 5.05 35.30 -15.93
C PHE A 38 4.92 36.79 -16.23
N ASN A 39 3.79 37.17 -16.82
CA ASN A 39 3.45 38.57 -17.08
C ASN A 39 2.75 39.16 -15.84
N ASP A 40 3.37 40.16 -15.23
CA ASP A 40 2.93 40.86 -14.03
C ASP A 40 1.70 41.76 -14.26
N GLY A 41 1.41 42.14 -15.51
CA GLY A 41 0.25 42.96 -15.89
C GLY A 41 -1.12 42.30 -15.68
N PHE A 42 -1.16 40.99 -15.42
CA PHE A 42 -2.39 40.26 -15.09
C PHE A 42 -2.64 40.13 -13.57
N ILE A 43 -1.75 40.62 -12.72
CA ILE A 43 -1.93 40.61 -11.26
C ILE A 43 -2.81 41.79 -10.87
N VAL A 44 -4.10 41.52 -10.65
CA VAL A 44 -5.08 42.53 -10.22
C VAL A 44 -4.85 42.88 -8.75
N GLY A 45 -4.52 44.15 -8.45
CA GLY A 45 -4.47 44.68 -7.08
C GLY A 45 -3.11 45.22 -6.61
N SER A 46 -2.02 45.02 -7.36
CA SER A 46 -0.69 45.54 -7.01
C SER A 46 -0.12 46.41 -8.13
N ARG A 47 0.30 47.64 -7.80
CA ARG A 47 0.92 48.61 -8.73
C ARG A 47 2.45 48.57 -8.76
N GLU A 48 3.06 47.73 -7.91
CA GLU A 48 4.51 47.57 -7.86
C GLU A 48 4.96 46.39 -8.72
N LYS A 49 6.09 46.56 -9.41
CA LYS A 49 6.75 45.49 -10.17
C LYS A 49 7.19 44.39 -9.19
N VAL A 50 6.42 43.31 -9.12
CA VAL A 50 6.77 42.13 -8.32
C VAL A 50 7.70 41.25 -9.14
N ASP A 51 8.83 40.82 -8.56
CA ASP A 51 9.72 39.86 -9.20
C ASP A 51 9.07 38.45 -9.19
N LEU A 52 8.52 38.07 -10.34
CA LEU A 52 7.88 36.78 -10.55
C LEU A 52 8.84 35.70 -11.08
N SER A 53 10.12 36.04 -11.31
CA SER A 53 11.14 35.08 -11.81
C SER A 53 11.36 33.90 -10.85
N ARG A 54 10.97 34.06 -9.59
CA ARG A 54 11.01 32.98 -8.60
C ARG A 54 9.94 31.91 -8.79
N PHE A 55 8.82 32.24 -9.44
CA PHE A 55 7.73 31.29 -9.70
C PHE A 55 7.87 30.57 -11.04
N SER A 56 8.75 31.05 -11.93
CA SER A 56 8.97 30.45 -13.25
C SER A 56 9.77 29.16 -13.28
N THR A 57 10.54 28.87 -12.23
CA THR A 57 11.54 27.79 -12.29
C THR A 57 11.48 26.80 -11.12
N SER A 58 11.07 27.24 -9.91
CA SER A 58 10.80 26.38 -8.75
C SER A 58 10.10 27.19 -7.65
N ALA A 59 8.89 26.82 -7.27
CA ALA A 59 8.07 27.50 -6.27
C ALA A 59 8.55 27.27 -4.82
N ILE A 60 9.45 26.32 -4.59
CA ILE A 60 10.02 26.00 -3.27
C ILE A 60 11.47 26.46 -3.15
N THR A 61 11.85 26.87 -1.94
CA THR A 61 13.21 27.29 -1.58
C THR A 61 13.89 26.22 -0.73
N GLU A 62 15.13 26.45 -0.30
CA GLU A 62 15.76 25.62 0.71
C GLU A 62 15.01 25.73 2.03
N GLY A 63 14.84 24.61 2.72
CA GLY A 63 14.04 24.55 3.94
C GLY A 63 13.52 23.16 4.24
N THR A 64 12.79 23.02 5.35
CA THR A 64 12.12 21.77 5.72
C THR A 64 10.68 21.82 5.26
N TYR A 65 10.25 20.80 4.51
CA TYR A 65 8.90 20.68 3.99
C TYR A 65 8.32 19.33 4.37
N SER A 66 7.04 19.31 4.74
CA SER A 66 6.31 18.07 4.96
C SER A 66 5.84 17.53 3.61
N LEU A 67 6.44 16.44 3.16
CA LEU A 67 6.23 15.87 1.82
C LEU A 67 5.64 14.46 1.90
N ASP A 68 4.70 14.15 1.00
CA ASP A 68 4.26 12.77 0.79
C ASP A 68 5.29 12.02 -0.05
N VAL A 69 5.80 10.90 0.45
CA VAL A 69 6.83 10.10 -0.23
C VAL A 69 6.19 8.89 -0.88
N TYR A 70 6.50 8.69 -2.16
CA TYR A 70 6.09 7.54 -2.95
C TYR A 70 7.31 6.84 -3.54
N THR A 71 7.34 5.51 -3.45
CA THR A 71 8.34 4.67 -4.12
C THR A 71 7.62 3.76 -5.11
N ASN A 72 7.95 3.85 -6.40
CA ASN A 72 7.29 3.09 -7.46
C ASN A 72 5.75 3.15 -7.38
N ASP A 73 5.24 4.37 -7.18
CA ASP A 73 3.82 4.70 -7.03
C ASP A 73 3.12 4.17 -5.75
N GLU A 74 3.84 3.49 -4.86
CA GLU A 74 3.34 3.13 -3.52
C GLU A 74 3.63 4.23 -2.51
N TRP A 75 2.60 4.68 -1.76
CA TRP A 75 2.77 5.66 -0.68
C TRP A 75 3.52 5.04 0.50
N LYS A 76 4.52 5.76 1.03
CA LYS A 76 5.39 5.31 2.13
C LYS A 76 5.23 6.13 3.41
N GLY A 77 4.50 7.22 3.38
CA GLY A 77 4.33 8.12 4.52
C GLY A 77 4.48 9.59 4.16
N ARG A 78 4.20 10.46 5.13
CA ARG A 78 4.48 11.89 5.07
C ARG A 78 5.64 12.21 6.01
N TYR A 79 6.69 12.81 5.46
CA TYR A 79 7.94 13.06 6.21
C TYR A 79 8.35 14.52 6.08
N ASP A 80 8.93 15.05 7.15
CA ASP A 80 9.54 16.38 7.14
C ASP A 80 10.96 16.28 6.56
N LEU A 81 11.10 16.70 5.30
CA LEU A 81 12.32 16.57 4.52
C LEU A 81 12.99 17.91 4.35
N ARG A 82 14.30 17.96 4.63
CA ARG A 82 15.11 19.13 4.36
C ARG A 82 15.56 19.13 2.91
N ILE A 83 15.07 20.12 2.17
CA ILE A 83 15.45 20.40 0.79
C ILE A 83 16.63 21.37 0.80
N ALA A 84 17.70 20.99 0.12
CA ALA A 84 18.90 21.80 -0.04
C ALA A 84 19.37 21.73 -1.50
N ARG A 85 20.17 22.71 -1.93
CA ARG A 85 20.84 22.62 -3.23
C ARG A 85 22.02 21.67 -3.18
N ASP A 86 22.14 20.86 -4.23
CA ASP A 86 23.34 20.08 -4.49
C ASP A 86 24.49 20.99 -4.98
N LYS A 87 25.67 20.39 -5.22
CA LYS A 87 26.84 21.11 -5.74
C LYS A 87 26.63 21.71 -7.13
N ASP A 88 25.63 21.24 -7.87
CA ASP A 88 25.24 21.73 -9.20
C ASP A 88 24.14 22.82 -9.11
N GLY A 89 23.76 23.25 -7.90
CA GLY A 89 22.73 24.26 -7.65
C GLY A 89 21.28 23.77 -7.77
N ARG A 90 21.07 22.47 -7.98
CA ARG A 90 19.73 21.85 -8.12
C ARG A 90 19.16 21.53 -6.74
N LEU A 91 17.90 21.90 -6.51
CA LEU A 91 17.20 21.53 -5.29
C LEU A 91 16.97 20.02 -5.26
N GLY A 92 17.30 19.39 -4.14
CA GLY A 92 17.12 17.96 -3.96
C GLY A 92 16.94 17.56 -2.50
N VAL A 93 16.57 16.30 -2.31
CA VAL A 93 16.46 15.67 -0.99
C VAL A 93 17.75 14.90 -0.73
N CYS A 94 18.23 14.99 0.50
CA CYS A 94 19.36 14.22 0.99
C CYS A 94 18.85 12.94 1.64
N TYR A 95 19.25 11.80 1.11
CA TYR A 95 18.80 10.48 1.57
C TYR A 95 19.85 9.85 2.48
N THR A 96 19.42 9.46 3.67
CA THR A 96 20.20 8.61 4.57
C THR A 96 19.80 7.15 4.39
N LYS A 97 20.63 6.22 4.90
CA LYS A 97 20.30 4.79 4.93
C LYS A 97 18.93 4.51 5.56
N ALA A 98 18.65 5.13 6.70
CA ALA A 98 17.40 4.94 7.43
C ALA A 98 16.18 5.43 6.62
N MET A 99 16.30 6.57 5.94
CA MET A 99 15.25 7.09 5.06
C MET A 99 14.99 6.15 3.89
N LEU A 100 16.04 5.66 3.22
CA LEU A 100 15.88 4.71 2.12
C LEU A 100 15.15 3.44 2.57
N ALA A 101 15.50 2.90 3.75
CA ALA A 101 14.82 1.75 4.32
C ALA A 101 13.33 2.02 4.61
N GLN A 102 12.99 3.18 5.19
CA GLN A 102 11.60 3.62 5.40
C GLN A 102 10.83 3.76 4.08
N TYR A 103 11.52 4.12 3.00
CA TYR A 103 10.91 4.23 1.67
C TYR A 103 10.84 2.89 0.92
N GLY A 104 11.21 1.78 1.56
CA GLY A 104 11.17 0.44 0.98
C GLY A 104 12.35 0.14 0.03
N ILE A 105 13.44 0.90 0.13
CA ILE A 105 14.62 0.80 -0.72
C ILE A 105 15.78 0.22 0.08
N ALA A 106 16.36 -0.87 -0.39
CA ALA A 106 17.51 -1.52 0.24
C ALA A 106 18.80 -0.76 -0.09
N ALA A 107 19.23 0.11 0.83
CA ALA A 107 20.44 0.92 0.69
C ALA A 107 21.70 0.08 0.42
N GLU A 108 21.78 -1.12 1.00
CA GLU A 108 22.88 -2.08 0.81
C GLU A 108 22.97 -2.56 -0.64
N LYS A 109 21.82 -2.71 -1.31
CA LYS A 109 21.77 -3.14 -2.71
C LYS A 109 22.08 -1.99 -3.66
N LEU A 110 21.74 -0.75 -3.29
CA LEU A 110 22.12 0.44 -4.06
C LEU A 110 23.64 0.64 -4.00
N ASN A 111 24.21 0.70 -2.80
CA ASN A 111 25.63 0.89 -2.60
C ASN A 111 26.09 0.33 -1.25
N PRO A 112 26.76 -0.85 -1.24
CA PRO A 112 27.26 -1.46 -0.01
C PRO A 112 28.19 -0.53 0.78
N GLN A 113 29.12 0.15 0.10
CA GLN A 113 30.14 0.99 0.75
C GLN A 113 29.53 2.21 1.44
N LEU A 114 28.58 2.90 0.79
CA LEU A 114 27.89 4.03 1.39
C LEU A 114 26.91 3.59 2.49
N SER A 115 26.35 2.37 2.39
CA SER A 115 25.44 1.82 3.39
C SER A 115 26.12 1.46 4.73
N GLU A 116 27.45 1.36 4.74
CA GLU A 116 28.25 1.14 5.95
C GLU A 116 28.70 2.46 6.60
N GLN A 117 28.63 3.59 5.89
CA GLN A 117 28.96 4.90 6.44
C GLN A 117 27.81 5.44 7.29
N GLU A 118 28.00 5.44 8.62
CA GLU A 118 27.04 6.04 9.53
C GLU A 118 26.85 7.54 9.26
N GLY A 119 25.59 7.97 9.18
CA GLY A 119 25.24 9.36 8.94
C GLY A 119 25.49 9.87 7.52
N TYR A 120 25.89 9.00 6.56
CA TYR A 120 25.98 9.41 5.17
C TYR A 120 24.63 9.93 4.67
N CYS A 121 24.67 11.10 4.04
CA CYS A 121 23.53 11.76 3.47
C CYS A 121 23.93 12.29 2.10
N GLY A 122 23.24 11.83 1.06
CA GLY A 122 23.52 12.24 -0.31
C GLY A 122 22.29 12.18 -1.21
N SER A 123 22.39 12.79 -2.39
CA SER A 123 21.38 12.69 -3.44
C SER A 123 21.13 11.23 -3.85
N LEU A 124 19.98 10.90 -4.43
CA LEU A 124 19.72 9.53 -4.90
C LEU A 124 20.77 9.07 -5.93
N LYS A 125 21.26 10.00 -6.78
CA LYS A 125 22.34 9.75 -7.75
C LYS A 125 23.68 9.35 -7.12
N SER A 126 23.98 9.84 -5.92
CA SER A 126 25.23 9.47 -5.23
C SER A 126 25.15 8.09 -4.60
N TRP A 127 23.95 7.63 -4.24
CA TRP A 127 23.71 6.24 -3.89
C TRP A 127 23.87 5.33 -5.11
N ARG A 128 23.26 5.67 -6.24
CA ARG A 128 23.45 4.92 -7.50
C ARG A 128 23.23 5.81 -8.72
N ASN A 129 24.24 5.84 -9.59
CA ASN A 129 24.19 6.60 -10.84
C ASN A 129 23.72 5.72 -12.00
N GLU A 130 22.43 5.39 -12.02
CA GLU A 130 21.76 4.68 -13.11
C GLU A 130 20.54 5.48 -13.60
N GLU A 131 20.22 5.42 -14.89
CA GLU A 131 19.14 6.21 -15.49
C GLU A 131 17.74 5.84 -14.95
N ASN A 132 17.57 4.59 -14.54
CA ASN A 132 16.34 4.05 -13.98
C ASN A 132 16.18 4.29 -12.47
N VAL A 133 17.18 4.89 -11.80
CA VAL A 133 17.13 5.30 -10.41
C VAL A 133 16.98 6.81 -10.36
N LYS A 134 15.76 7.29 -10.09
CA LYS A 134 15.44 8.73 -10.14
C LYS A 134 14.45 9.16 -9.07
N ASP A 135 14.68 10.35 -8.55
CA ASP A 135 13.76 11.08 -7.71
C ASP A 135 13.16 12.27 -8.48
N ASN A 136 11.89 12.57 -8.20
CA ASN A 136 11.19 13.71 -8.76
C ASN A 136 10.33 14.37 -7.67
N LEU A 137 10.67 15.62 -7.34
CA LEU A 137 9.92 16.42 -6.39
C LEU A 137 8.85 17.25 -7.11
N VAL A 138 7.60 16.83 -6.95
CA VAL A 138 6.42 17.52 -7.48
C VAL A 138 6.02 18.61 -6.49
N GLN A 139 6.52 19.81 -6.73
CA GLN A 139 6.40 20.96 -5.82
C GLN A 139 4.95 21.41 -5.60
N SER A 140 4.10 21.31 -6.62
CA SER A 140 2.69 21.75 -6.58
C SER A 140 1.82 20.94 -5.62
N SER A 141 2.18 19.69 -5.37
CA SER A 141 1.45 18.78 -4.47
C SER A 141 2.28 18.34 -3.26
N LEU A 142 3.46 18.93 -3.05
CA LEU A 142 4.39 18.56 -1.98
C LEU A 142 4.65 17.05 -1.94
N ARG A 143 4.91 16.46 -3.11
CA ARG A 143 5.05 15.01 -3.29
C ARG A 143 6.43 14.65 -3.83
N LEU A 144 7.11 13.71 -3.19
CA LEU A 144 8.37 13.15 -3.64
C LEU A 144 8.13 11.77 -4.26
N ASN A 145 8.37 11.64 -5.56
CA ASN A 145 8.30 10.37 -6.27
C ASN A 145 9.70 9.79 -6.45
N ILE A 146 9.91 8.57 -6.00
CA ILE A 146 11.15 7.81 -6.16
C ILE A 146 10.85 6.62 -7.06
N SER A 147 11.64 6.45 -8.12
CA SER A 147 11.55 5.31 -9.01
C SER A 147 12.87 4.56 -8.98
N VAL A 148 12.80 3.27 -8.64
CA VAL A 148 13.96 2.38 -8.55
C VAL A 148 13.63 1.02 -9.15
N PRO A 149 14.59 0.35 -9.81
CA PRO A 149 14.44 -1.05 -10.19
C PRO A 149 14.13 -1.96 -9.00
N GLN A 150 13.29 -2.97 -9.22
CA GLN A 150 12.88 -3.94 -8.20
C GLN A 150 14.06 -4.66 -7.51
N ILE A 151 15.21 -4.77 -8.17
CA ILE A 151 16.41 -5.37 -7.56
C ILE A 151 16.86 -4.58 -6.31
N TYR A 152 16.66 -3.25 -6.29
CA TYR A 152 17.03 -2.38 -5.18
C TYR A 152 15.92 -2.20 -4.15
N GLU A 153 14.71 -2.69 -4.40
CA GLU A 153 13.65 -2.69 -3.40
C GLU A 153 13.93 -3.72 -2.29
N ASP A 154 13.50 -3.40 -1.07
CA ASP A 154 13.36 -4.39 -0.02
C ASP A 154 11.97 -5.04 -0.11
N GLN A 155 11.93 -6.24 -0.71
CA GLN A 155 10.68 -6.99 -0.87
C GLN A 155 10.02 -7.37 0.45
N ARG A 156 10.77 -7.38 1.56
CA ARG A 156 10.22 -7.62 2.90
C ARG A 156 9.35 -6.45 3.38
N LEU A 157 9.64 -5.24 2.89
CA LEU A 157 8.96 -4.00 3.24
C LEU A 157 7.96 -3.56 2.16
N LYS A 158 7.59 -4.48 1.26
CA LYS A 158 6.54 -4.20 0.29
C LYS A 158 5.22 -3.91 1.03
N ASN A 159 4.51 -2.86 0.60
CA ASN A 159 3.32 -2.33 1.29
C ASN A 159 3.55 -1.97 2.78
N TYR A 160 4.80 -1.82 3.23
CA TYR A 160 5.07 -1.42 4.60
C TYR A 160 4.66 0.03 4.83
N VAL A 161 3.92 0.24 5.92
CA VAL A 161 3.59 1.57 6.44
C VAL A 161 4.08 1.63 7.87
N SER A 162 4.90 2.64 8.16
CA SER A 162 5.42 2.87 9.50
C SER A 162 4.28 2.99 10.54
N PRO A 163 4.41 2.38 11.73
CA PRO A 163 3.41 2.46 12.78
C PRO A 163 3.00 3.87 13.21
N GLU A 164 3.84 4.87 12.97
CA GLU A 164 3.54 6.28 13.26
C GLU A 164 2.39 6.84 12.41
N PHE A 165 2.12 6.22 11.25
CA PHE A 165 1.02 6.59 10.37
C PHE A 165 -0.24 5.75 10.59
N TRP A 166 -0.24 4.83 11.57
CA TRP A 166 -1.41 4.03 11.85
C TRP A 166 -2.46 4.85 12.60
N ASP A 167 -3.63 4.97 12.00
CA ASP A 167 -4.76 5.66 12.64
C ASP A 167 -5.37 4.76 13.73
N LYS A 168 -5.48 5.32 14.94
CA LYS A 168 -6.17 4.67 16.08
C LYS A 168 -7.69 4.68 15.92
N GLY A 169 -8.20 5.38 14.92
CA GLY A 169 -9.61 5.60 14.68
C GLY A 169 -10.19 6.67 15.60
N ILE A 170 -11.50 6.86 15.45
CA ILE A 170 -12.27 7.81 16.25
C ILE A 170 -12.93 7.13 17.45
N THR A 171 -13.35 7.94 18.43
CA THR A 171 -14.18 7.44 19.53
C THR A 171 -15.55 7.07 19.00
N ALA A 172 -15.94 5.80 19.12
CA ALA A 172 -17.19 5.30 18.54
C ALA A 172 -17.77 4.15 19.37
N LEU A 173 -19.11 4.11 19.46
CA LEU A 173 -19.87 3.00 20.03
C LEU A 173 -20.60 2.29 18.89
N ASN A 174 -20.43 0.98 18.77
CA ASN A 174 -21.16 0.13 17.83
C ASN A 174 -22.01 -0.91 18.56
N LEU A 175 -23.25 -1.10 18.11
CA LEU A 175 -24.18 -2.09 18.66
C LEU A 175 -24.80 -2.89 17.50
N GLY A 176 -24.39 -4.14 17.36
CA GLY A 176 -25.05 -5.13 16.53
C GLY A 176 -25.96 -6.01 17.38
N TRP A 177 -27.14 -6.33 16.86
CA TRP A 177 -28.07 -7.24 17.52
C TRP A 177 -28.80 -8.11 16.50
N MET A 178 -29.17 -9.32 16.91
CA MET A 178 -29.96 -10.24 16.10
C MET A 178 -30.99 -10.91 17.00
N ALA A 179 -32.27 -10.69 16.70
CA ALA A 179 -33.37 -11.30 17.44
C ALA A 179 -34.10 -12.31 16.55
N ASN A 180 -34.38 -13.49 17.10
CA ASN A 180 -35.19 -14.52 16.45
C ASN A 180 -36.24 -15.01 17.43
N ALA A 181 -37.45 -15.25 16.96
CA ALA A 181 -38.52 -15.87 17.73
C ALA A 181 -39.11 -17.02 16.93
N TRP A 182 -39.35 -18.14 17.60
CA TRP A 182 -39.92 -19.34 17.02
C TRP A 182 -41.10 -19.80 17.85
N ASN A 183 -42.15 -20.25 17.17
CA ASN A 183 -43.29 -20.88 17.82
C ASN A 183 -43.61 -22.18 17.09
N SER A 184 -43.74 -23.28 17.84
CA SER A 184 -44.12 -24.58 17.34
C SER A 184 -45.41 -25.04 17.99
N HIS A 185 -46.41 -25.36 17.16
CA HIS A 185 -47.68 -25.93 17.56
C HIS A 185 -47.71 -27.41 17.14
N THR A 186 -47.95 -28.32 18.07
CA THR A 186 -48.10 -29.75 17.78
C THR A 186 -49.56 -30.14 17.84
N SER A 187 -50.16 -30.43 16.68
CA SER A 187 -51.56 -30.86 16.56
C SER A 187 -51.69 -32.38 16.71
N SER A 188 -51.55 -32.88 17.94
CA SER A 188 -51.83 -34.28 18.32
C SER A 188 -52.56 -34.33 19.66
N VAL A 189 -53.18 -35.47 20.00
CA VAL A 189 -53.83 -35.66 21.32
C VAL A 189 -52.74 -35.60 22.40
N GLY A 190 -52.75 -34.54 23.22
CA GLY A 190 -51.69 -34.25 24.19
C GLY A 190 -50.56 -33.33 23.66
N GLY A 191 -50.74 -32.72 22.48
CA GLY A 191 -49.78 -31.78 21.91
C GLY A 191 -49.63 -30.49 22.73
N SER A 192 -48.42 -29.93 22.75
CA SER A 192 -48.09 -28.70 23.49
C SER A 192 -47.59 -27.59 22.55
N ASP A 193 -47.88 -26.35 22.93
CA ASP A 193 -47.28 -25.17 22.31
C ASP A 193 -45.93 -24.90 22.94
N ASN A 194 -44.94 -24.62 22.11
CA ASN A 194 -43.63 -24.20 22.59
C ASN A 194 -43.12 -23.01 21.79
N SER A 195 -42.88 -21.92 22.52
CA SER A 195 -42.26 -20.72 21.99
C SER A 195 -40.83 -20.58 22.52
N SER A 196 -39.92 -20.14 21.66
CA SER A 196 -38.56 -19.77 22.04
C SER A 196 -38.18 -18.42 21.42
N ALA A 197 -37.31 -17.69 22.11
CA ALA A 197 -36.77 -16.43 21.63
C ALA A 197 -35.26 -16.39 21.90
N TYR A 198 -34.54 -15.81 20.96
CA TYR A 198 -33.10 -15.61 20.99
C TYR A 198 -32.81 -14.14 20.70
N LEU A 199 -31.92 -13.53 21.48
CA LEU A 199 -31.34 -12.21 21.19
C LEU A 199 -29.82 -12.30 21.34
N GLY A 200 -29.10 -12.20 20.23
CA GLY A 200 -27.65 -12.02 20.22
C GLY A 200 -27.30 -10.54 20.23
N VAL A 201 -26.32 -10.14 21.04
CA VAL A 201 -25.81 -8.77 21.13
C VAL A 201 -24.29 -8.78 20.93
N ASN A 202 -23.81 -7.87 20.09
CA ASN A 202 -22.40 -7.60 19.86
C ASN A 202 -22.18 -6.09 19.97
N ALA A 203 -21.67 -5.66 21.11
CA ALA A 203 -21.35 -4.27 21.38
C ALA A 203 -19.84 -4.04 21.35
N GLY A 204 -19.43 -2.88 20.86
CA GLY A 204 -18.06 -2.42 20.91
C GLY A 204 -17.98 -0.94 21.24
N LEU A 205 -16.88 -0.56 21.89
CA LEU A 205 -16.52 0.82 22.17
C LEU A 205 -15.04 1.00 21.82
N SER A 206 -14.76 1.91 20.90
CA SER A 206 -13.41 2.33 20.54
C SER A 206 -13.11 3.68 21.17
N TRP A 207 -11.96 3.82 21.83
CA TRP A 207 -11.51 5.08 22.44
C TRP A 207 -9.97 5.14 22.54
N ASP A 208 -9.35 6.06 21.80
CA ASP A 208 -7.88 6.27 21.76
C ASP A 208 -7.06 4.96 21.64
N GLY A 209 -7.46 4.09 20.71
CA GLY A 209 -6.80 2.80 20.46
C GLY A 209 -7.13 1.69 21.46
N TRP A 210 -7.98 1.94 22.46
CA TRP A 210 -8.61 0.90 23.26
C TRP A 210 -9.89 0.43 22.59
N LEU A 211 -10.08 -0.89 22.51
CA LEU A 211 -11.31 -1.50 22.00
C LEU A 211 -11.91 -2.39 23.09
N LEU A 212 -13.02 -1.95 23.66
CA LEU A 212 -13.85 -2.78 24.53
C LEU A 212 -14.85 -3.53 23.66
N LYS A 213 -14.92 -4.85 23.80
CA LYS A 213 -15.87 -5.70 23.07
C LYS A 213 -16.69 -6.52 24.04
N HIS A 214 -17.99 -6.62 23.77
CA HIS A 214 -18.92 -7.43 24.52
C HIS A 214 -19.80 -8.24 23.55
N ILE A 215 -19.78 -9.57 23.71
CA ILE A 215 -20.60 -10.51 22.95
C ILE A 215 -21.38 -11.34 23.96
N GLY A 216 -22.71 -11.28 23.85
CA GLY A 216 -23.62 -12.01 24.73
C GLY A 216 -24.88 -12.42 24.00
N ASN A 217 -25.64 -13.31 24.62
CA ASN A 217 -26.94 -13.72 24.10
C ASN A 217 -27.95 -13.97 25.23
N LEU A 218 -29.20 -13.66 24.93
CA LEU A 218 -30.36 -13.98 25.74
C LEU A 218 -31.12 -15.13 25.09
N ASN A 219 -31.37 -16.20 25.84
CA ASN A 219 -32.22 -17.30 25.41
C ASN A 219 -33.44 -17.35 26.30
N TRP A 220 -34.62 -17.43 25.71
CA TRP A 220 -35.88 -17.65 26.43
C TRP A 220 -36.61 -18.83 25.82
N GLN A 221 -37.16 -19.70 26.68
CA GLN A 221 -37.96 -20.84 26.28
C GLN A 221 -39.21 -20.91 27.17
N GLN A 222 -40.37 -21.07 26.54
CA GLN A 222 -41.66 -21.09 27.22
C GLN A 222 -41.74 -22.20 28.28
N GLN A 223 -41.22 -23.40 27.98
CA GLN A 223 -41.19 -24.53 28.93
C GLN A 223 -40.34 -24.26 30.17
N GLN A 224 -39.25 -23.50 30.06
CA GLN A 224 -38.40 -23.15 31.21
C GLN A 224 -38.93 -21.92 31.96
N GLY A 225 -39.78 -21.11 31.33
CA GLY A 225 -40.40 -19.92 31.92
C GLY A 225 -39.43 -18.79 32.28
N LYS A 226 -38.13 -18.93 31.98
CA LYS A 226 -37.09 -17.98 32.35
C LYS A 226 -36.25 -17.57 31.15
N ALA A 227 -35.89 -16.30 31.09
CA ALA A 227 -34.88 -15.79 30.19
C ALA A 227 -33.50 -15.96 30.84
N HIS A 228 -32.54 -16.52 30.10
CA HIS A 228 -31.16 -16.68 30.56
C HIS A 228 -30.23 -15.83 29.70
N TRP A 229 -29.48 -14.95 30.35
CA TRP A 229 -28.43 -14.16 29.73
C TRP A 229 -27.09 -14.87 29.87
N ASN A 230 -26.42 -15.09 28.75
CA ASN A 230 -25.07 -15.63 28.71
C ASN A 230 -24.10 -14.57 28.16
N SER A 231 -23.10 -14.22 28.97
CA SER A 231 -22.01 -13.31 28.58
C SER A 231 -20.83 -14.13 28.05
N ASN A 232 -20.81 -14.36 26.74
CA ASN A 232 -19.80 -15.20 26.09
C ASN A 232 -18.40 -14.57 26.20
N GLN A 233 -18.27 -13.30 25.82
CA GLN A 233 -16.99 -12.60 25.83
C GLN A 233 -17.19 -11.14 26.25
N THR A 234 -16.38 -10.70 27.22
CA THR A 234 -16.25 -9.29 27.57
C THR A 234 -14.78 -9.03 27.80
N TYR A 235 -14.16 -8.27 26.91
CA TYR A 235 -12.73 -8.02 26.98
C TYR A 235 -12.38 -6.65 26.42
N LEU A 236 -11.28 -6.11 26.94
CA LEU A 236 -10.66 -4.88 26.51
C LEU A 236 -9.35 -5.25 25.80
N GLN A 237 -9.14 -4.75 24.59
CA GLN A 237 -7.90 -4.97 23.85
C GLN A 237 -7.26 -3.65 23.42
N ARG A 238 -5.92 -3.66 23.27
CA ARG A 238 -5.14 -2.54 22.76
C ARG A 238 -3.94 -3.04 21.95
N PRO A 239 -3.78 -2.59 20.70
CA PRO A 239 -2.56 -2.77 19.93
C PRO A 239 -1.35 -2.06 20.56
N ILE A 240 -0.19 -2.72 20.56
CA ILE A 240 1.13 -2.20 20.96
C ILE A 240 2.08 -2.34 19.77
N PRO A 241 2.15 -1.34 18.87
CA PRO A 241 2.92 -1.44 17.64
C PRO A 241 4.42 -1.64 17.86
N GLN A 242 4.99 -1.17 18.97
CA GLN A 242 6.41 -1.34 19.32
C GLN A 242 6.82 -2.80 19.54
N LEU A 243 5.83 -3.66 19.85
CA LEU A 243 6.03 -5.09 20.09
C LEU A 243 5.37 -5.94 19.00
N ASN A 244 4.80 -5.32 17.96
CA ASN A 244 3.97 -5.98 16.95
C ASN A 244 2.90 -6.90 17.59
N SER A 245 2.33 -6.48 18.73
CA SER A 245 1.50 -7.33 19.59
C SER A 245 0.21 -6.62 20.01
N ILE A 246 -0.80 -7.39 20.39
CA ILE A 246 -2.04 -6.91 21.00
C ILE A 246 -2.10 -7.40 22.44
N VAL A 247 -2.33 -6.48 23.38
CA VAL A 247 -2.69 -6.83 24.75
C VAL A 247 -4.20 -6.92 24.87
N SER A 248 -4.70 -7.98 25.48
CA SER A 248 -6.13 -8.21 25.72
C SER A 248 -6.37 -8.62 27.17
N GLY A 249 -7.42 -8.10 27.79
CA GLY A 249 -7.78 -8.39 29.18
C GLY A 249 -9.28 -8.60 29.35
N GLY A 250 -9.69 -9.66 30.06
CA GLY A 250 -11.09 -10.01 30.29
C GLY A 250 -11.37 -11.48 29.98
N GLN A 251 -12.57 -11.77 29.50
CA GLN A 251 -12.95 -13.11 29.02
C GLN A 251 -12.49 -13.27 27.57
N ILE A 252 -11.41 -14.02 27.36
CA ILE A 252 -10.71 -14.17 26.07
C ILE A 252 -10.43 -15.65 25.77
N PHE A 253 -10.15 -15.95 24.50
CA PHE A 253 -9.75 -17.28 24.03
C PHE A 253 -8.30 -17.24 23.52
N THR A 254 -7.60 -18.36 23.61
CA THR A 254 -6.27 -18.53 23.00
C THR A 254 -6.38 -18.73 21.47
N ASN A 255 -5.29 -18.52 20.73
CA ASN A 255 -5.29 -18.55 19.25
C ASN A 255 -5.30 -19.96 18.63
N GLY A 256 -5.07 -21.00 19.44
CA GLY A 256 -5.23 -22.38 19.00
C GLY A 256 -4.14 -22.92 18.04
N GLU A 257 -3.03 -22.21 17.83
CA GLU A 257 -2.03 -22.59 16.80
C GLU A 257 -1.26 -23.88 17.12
N PHE A 258 -0.85 -24.03 18.38
CA PHE A 258 -0.05 -25.18 18.84
C PHE A 258 -0.82 -26.11 19.78
N PHE A 259 -1.87 -25.59 20.43
CA PHE A 259 -2.65 -26.28 21.46
C PHE A 259 -4.12 -25.98 21.26
N ASP A 260 -4.99 -26.77 21.90
CA ASP A 260 -6.43 -26.50 21.87
C ASP A 260 -6.77 -25.11 22.41
N THR A 261 -7.80 -24.50 21.82
CA THR A 261 -8.29 -23.19 22.26
C THR A 261 -8.96 -23.33 23.61
N ILE A 262 -8.49 -22.55 24.59
CA ILE A 262 -9.08 -22.50 25.93
C ILE A 262 -9.65 -21.11 26.20
N GLY A 263 -10.82 -21.08 26.84
CA GLY A 263 -11.41 -19.84 27.35
C GLY A 263 -10.82 -19.51 28.72
N LEU A 264 -10.31 -18.30 28.88
CA LEU A 264 -9.71 -17.84 30.13
C LEU A 264 -10.22 -16.45 30.51
N ARG A 265 -10.21 -16.16 31.80
CA ARG A 265 -10.48 -14.83 32.34
C ARG A 265 -9.19 -14.26 32.92
N GLY A 266 -8.55 -13.37 32.19
CA GLY A 266 -7.21 -12.92 32.52
C GLY A 266 -6.66 -11.93 31.50
N VAL A 267 -5.35 -11.89 31.38
CA VAL A 267 -4.61 -11.04 30.43
C VAL A 267 -3.85 -11.92 29.46
N ASN A 268 -3.85 -11.54 28.19
CA ASN A 268 -3.06 -12.14 27.13
C ASN A 268 -2.28 -11.05 26.39
N LEU A 269 -1.04 -11.37 26.01
CA LEU A 269 -0.23 -10.56 25.11
C LEU A 269 0.20 -11.48 23.98
N SER A 270 -0.29 -11.20 22.77
CA SER A 270 -0.01 -12.02 21.60
C SER A 270 0.47 -11.16 20.45
N THR A 271 1.50 -11.63 19.75
CA THR A 271 1.93 -11.07 18.47
C THR A 271 0.77 -11.13 17.47
N ASP A 272 0.62 -10.07 16.66
CA ASP A 272 -0.38 -10.03 15.60
C ASP A 272 0.31 -9.90 14.24
N ASP A 273 0.12 -10.90 13.38
CA ASP A 273 0.75 -10.96 12.06
C ASP A 273 0.31 -9.81 11.14
N ASN A 274 -0.86 -9.21 11.38
CA ASN A 274 -1.32 -8.04 10.63
C ASN A 274 -0.51 -6.77 10.94
N MET A 275 0.32 -6.79 11.98
CA MET A 275 1.27 -5.70 12.25
C MET A 275 2.57 -5.82 11.45
N PHE A 276 2.81 -6.95 10.79
CA PHE A 276 3.96 -7.12 9.89
C PHE A 276 3.61 -6.71 8.46
N PRO A 277 4.59 -6.25 7.67
CA PRO A 277 4.38 -6.05 6.24
C PRO A 277 4.02 -7.36 5.53
N ASP A 278 3.31 -7.27 4.41
CA ASP A 278 2.85 -8.45 3.65
C ASP A 278 4.00 -9.38 3.27
N GLY A 279 5.16 -8.80 2.96
CA GLY A 279 6.42 -9.51 2.71
C GLY A 279 7.04 -10.18 3.94
N MET A 280 6.37 -10.25 5.09
CA MET A 280 6.82 -11.03 6.25
C MET A 280 5.74 -11.98 6.78
N ARG A 281 4.47 -11.78 6.40
CA ARG A 281 3.34 -12.61 6.84
C ARG A 281 3.34 -14.01 6.23
N SER A 282 3.83 -14.13 5.00
CA SER A 282 3.83 -15.39 4.27
C SER A 282 5.19 -16.05 4.32
N TYR A 283 5.23 -17.34 4.66
CA TYR A 283 6.45 -18.13 4.55
C TYR A 283 6.88 -18.24 3.09
N ALA A 284 8.01 -17.62 2.77
CA ALA A 284 8.69 -17.75 1.49
C ALA A 284 9.87 -18.71 1.65
N PRO A 285 9.81 -19.94 1.11
CA PRO A 285 10.92 -20.88 1.23
C PRO A 285 12.18 -20.31 0.57
N GLU A 286 13.31 -20.41 1.28
CA GLU A 286 14.63 -20.09 0.72
C GLU A 286 15.11 -21.29 -0.08
N ILE A 287 15.22 -21.14 -1.40
CA ILE A 287 15.75 -22.17 -2.28
C ILE A 287 17.25 -21.95 -2.39
N ARG A 288 18.01 -22.93 -1.89
CA ARG A 288 19.48 -22.98 -2.02
C ARG A 288 19.86 -24.05 -3.04
N GLY A 289 20.79 -23.72 -3.91
CA GLY A 289 21.33 -24.64 -4.91
C GLY A 289 22.73 -24.23 -5.36
N VAL A 290 23.42 -25.14 -6.02
CA VAL A 290 24.74 -24.87 -6.63
C VAL A 290 24.61 -25.10 -8.12
N ALA A 291 24.94 -24.07 -8.92
CA ALA A 291 25.01 -24.18 -10.37
C ALA A 291 26.48 -24.29 -10.81
N GLN A 292 26.83 -25.37 -11.50
CA GLN A 292 28.19 -25.61 -11.99
C GLN A 292 28.55 -24.72 -13.21
N SER A 293 27.55 -24.14 -13.86
CA SER A 293 27.68 -23.21 -15.00
C SER A 293 26.55 -22.18 -14.94
N ASN A 294 26.53 -21.23 -15.89
CA ASN A 294 25.41 -20.30 -16.02
C ASN A 294 24.11 -21.08 -16.24
N ALA A 295 23.16 -20.93 -15.32
CA ALA A 295 21.96 -21.77 -15.26
C ALA A 295 20.70 -20.92 -15.32
N LEU A 296 19.75 -21.33 -16.16
CA LEU A 296 18.39 -20.80 -16.15
C LEU A 296 17.58 -21.54 -15.07
N VAL A 297 17.31 -20.85 -13.97
CA VAL A 297 16.51 -21.42 -12.88
C VAL A 297 15.04 -21.15 -13.16
N THR A 298 14.21 -22.19 -13.12
CA THR A 298 12.75 -22.12 -13.26
C THR A 298 12.11 -22.82 -12.08
N VAL A 299 11.35 -22.08 -11.27
CA VAL A 299 10.57 -22.69 -10.17
C VAL A 299 9.09 -22.77 -10.54
N ARG A 300 8.47 -23.90 -10.22
CA ARG A 300 7.06 -24.19 -10.46
C ARG A 300 6.42 -24.72 -9.17
N PRO A 301 5.49 -23.98 -8.55
CA PRO A 301 4.71 -24.50 -7.43
C PRO A 301 3.57 -25.39 -7.96
N GLY A 302 3.68 -26.72 -7.80
CA GLY A 302 2.58 -27.67 -8.01
C GLY A 302 2.05 -27.87 -9.46
N GLN A 303 1.10 -28.80 -9.61
CA GLN A 303 0.45 -29.21 -10.88
C GLN A 303 -0.83 -28.41 -11.23
N GLN A 304 -1.27 -27.48 -10.39
CA GLN A 304 -2.51 -26.72 -10.62
C GLN A 304 -2.19 -25.28 -11.03
N TYR A 305 -2.51 -24.95 -12.27
CA TYR A 305 -2.36 -23.62 -12.84
C TYR A 305 -3.35 -22.65 -12.20
N TYR A 306 -2.92 -21.87 -11.22
CA TYR A 306 -3.53 -20.57 -10.95
C TYR A 306 -2.68 -19.50 -11.64
N LEU A 307 -3.09 -19.19 -12.87
CA LEU A 307 -2.59 -18.06 -13.63
C LEU A 307 -3.19 -16.78 -13.06
N SER A 308 -2.38 -15.95 -12.43
CA SER A 308 -2.37 -14.54 -12.77
C SER A 308 -0.94 -14.02 -12.69
N ASP A 309 -0.48 -13.52 -13.84
CA ASP A 309 0.80 -12.86 -14.14
C ASP A 309 1.89 -13.73 -14.82
N HIS A 310 2.39 -13.19 -15.93
CA HIS A 310 3.23 -13.82 -16.95
C HIS A 310 4.70 -14.02 -16.55
N ARG A 311 5.00 -14.24 -15.27
CA ARG A 311 6.36 -14.52 -14.82
C ARG A 311 6.43 -15.81 -14.01
N SER A 312 6.48 -16.92 -14.75
CA SER A 312 7.41 -17.99 -14.37
C SER A 312 8.73 -17.30 -14.04
N ALA A 313 9.21 -17.41 -12.80
CA ALA A 313 10.47 -16.80 -12.37
C ALA A 313 11.63 -17.51 -13.06
N ARG A 314 11.82 -17.19 -14.35
CA ARG A 314 12.94 -17.58 -15.18
C ARG A 314 13.99 -16.50 -15.05
N THR A 315 15.02 -16.78 -14.27
CA THR A 315 16.17 -15.88 -14.12
C THR A 315 17.43 -16.66 -14.42
N VAL A 316 18.30 -16.08 -15.25
CA VAL A 316 19.63 -16.63 -15.53
C VAL A 316 20.55 -16.22 -14.39
N TYR A 317 21.15 -17.20 -13.73
CA TYR A 317 22.13 -16.97 -12.68
C TYR A 317 23.53 -17.43 -13.13
N PRO A 318 24.59 -16.73 -12.73
CA PRO A 318 25.96 -17.15 -12.98
C PRO A 318 26.33 -18.42 -12.19
N ALA A 319 27.39 -19.11 -12.62
CA ALA A 319 27.92 -20.27 -11.90
C ALA A 319 28.29 -19.92 -10.44
N GLY A 320 27.92 -20.79 -9.49
CA GLY A 320 28.17 -20.60 -8.07
C GLY A 320 27.03 -21.04 -7.16
N CYS A 321 27.14 -20.69 -5.87
CA CYS A 321 26.08 -20.86 -4.89
C CYS A 321 24.95 -19.85 -5.16
N LEU A 322 23.72 -20.36 -5.22
CA LEU A 322 22.51 -19.58 -5.45
C LEU A 322 21.63 -19.66 -4.19
N SER A 323 21.15 -18.51 -3.73
CA SER A 323 20.08 -18.41 -2.73
C SER A 323 19.06 -17.38 -3.21
N PHE A 324 17.79 -17.77 -3.24
CA PHE A 324 16.69 -16.88 -3.57
C PHE A 324 15.42 -17.29 -2.81
N ARG A 325 14.58 -16.30 -2.46
CA ARG A 325 13.28 -16.52 -1.82
C ARG A 325 12.17 -16.39 -2.85
N LEU A 326 11.21 -17.32 -2.81
CA LEU A 326 9.99 -17.21 -3.60
C LEU A 326 8.92 -16.51 -2.80
N TRP A 327 8.61 -15.28 -3.21
CA TRP A 327 7.43 -14.57 -2.73
C TRP A 327 6.23 -15.02 -3.54
N GLN A 328 5.31 -15.73 -2.88
CA GLN A 328 4.02 -16.02 -3.47
C GLN A 328 3.23 -14.71 -3.47
N ARG A 329 2.93 -14.18 -4.66
CA ARG A 329 2.02 -13.04 -4.81
C ARG A 329 0.63 -13.56 -4.46
N SER A 330 0.06 -13.09 -3.35
CA SER A 330 -1.38 -13.21 -3.06
C SER A 330 -2.16 -12.21 -3.89
#